data_AF-A0A9X0CY21-F1
#
_entry.id   AF-A0A9X0CY21-F1
#
_cell.length_a   1.000
_cell.length_b   1.000
_cell.length_c   1.000
_cell.angle_alpha   90.00
_cell.angle_beta   90.00
_cell.angle_gamma   90.00
#
_symmetry.space_group_name_H-M   'P 1'
#
loop_
_entity.id
_entity.type
_entity.pdbx_description
1 polymer ?
#
loop_
_entity_poly.entity_id
_entity_poly.type
_entity_poly.pdbx_seq_one_letter_code
_entity_poly.pdbx_strand_id
1 'polypeptide(L)'
;MSFRSYGDRTPISHLGRVFAVGWVLTGLVVISVTMGALTTALTTITADSEPTIYGSKIGAIYGSPEYNLGVRRNAIMNKDKHYHTLEELSEALINRDVDGVLIDTYAGGTNKDLFSKPSLRVTQIIDYQTAYGVVIGGDSMRLRHCFYGYMRSHQAEIFEWVDELVEPITGSGLSDEEFVQDISTGLFDSNSDLFDNTLLITGACAIAAFVLGLIYEAIRRIRGRQKVQQDNTLSIRKDKMIEEMRFILDDFFQHSMKTLTKMKTRHKKELLKHARHAPKTTRRLDSAMTSTSTMTLTREYDDISMIELVDLHMKSTKC
;
A
#
# COMPACT_ATOMS: atom_id res chain seq x y z
N MET A 1 4.62 15.19 -2.20
CA MET A 1 5.54 14.44 -3.08
C MET A 1 4.69 13.74 -4.14
N SER A 2 4.93 13.98 -5.43
CA SER A 2 3.94 13.69 -6.48
C SER A 2 4.28 12.41 -7.27
N PHE A 3 3.63 11.29 -6.95
CA PHE A 3 3.80 10.02 -7.67
C PHE A 3 3.24 10.10 -9.11
N ARG A 4 4.09 10.42 -10.08
CA ARG A 4 3.76 10.30 -11.51
C ARG A 4 3.71 8.84 -11.94
N SER A 5 2.52 8.24 -11.91
CA SER A 5 2.30 6.90 -12.44
C SER A 5 2.29 6.89 -13.97
N TYR A 6 3.43 6.56 -14.59
CA TYR A 6 3.55 6.31 -16.04
C TYR A 6 2.97 4.92 -16.40
N GLY A 7 1.65 4.75 -16.22
CA GLY A 7 0.95 3.47 -16.24
C GLY A 7 0.57 2.88 -17.62
N ASP A 8 1.15 3.37 -18.72
CA ASP A 8 0.73 3.05 -20.10
C ASP A 8 1.04 1.59 -20.53
N ARG A 9 1.97 0.90 -19.85
CA ARG A 9 2.44 -0.44 -20.24
C ARG A 9 2.07 -1.50 -19.21
N THR A 10 1.09 -2.34 -19.56
CA THR A 10 0.73 -3.54 -18.79
C THR A 10 1.24 -4.82 -19.47
N PRO A 11 1.68 -5.85 -18.71
CA PRO A 11 2.19 -7.08 -19.29
C PRO A 11 1.08 -7.85 -20.03
N ILE A 12 1.34 -8.15 -21.31
CA ILE A 12 0.42 -8.89 -22.18
C ILE A 12 0.46 -10.40 -21.88
N SER A 13 1.64 -10.95 -21.57
CA SER A 13 1.81 -12.39 -21.31
C SER A 13 1.31 -12.79 -19.90
N HIS A 14 0.82 -14.03 -19.78
CA HIS A 14 0.32 -14.56 -18.51
C HIS A 14 1.42 -14.66 -17.43
N LEU A 15 2.64 -15.06 -17.80
CA LEU A 15 3.78 -15.09 -16.88
C LEU A 15 4.18 -13.69 -16.42
N GLY A 16 4.21 -12.71 -17.33
CA GLY A 16 4.52 -11.32 -17.00
C GLY A 16 3.51 -10.70 -16.04
N ARG A 17 2.24 -11.12 -16.09
CA ARG A 17 1.19 -10.70 -15.14
C ARG A 17 1.42 -11.28 -13.74
N VAL A 18 1.76 -12.57 -13.63
CA VAL A 18 2.08 -13.19 -12.34
C VAL A 18 3.32 -12.55 -11.72
N PHE A 19 4.37 -12.32 -12.52
CA PHE A 19 5.57 -11.62 -12.09
C PHE A 19 5.28 -10.19 -11.60
N ALA A 20 4.48 -9.41 -12.35
CA ALA A 20 4.13 -8.04 -11.96
C ALA A 20 3.30 -7.99 -10.66
N VAL A 21 2.37 -8.93 -10.45
CA VAL A 21 1.62 -9.02 -9.18
C VAL A 21 2.55 -9.37 -8.02
N GLY A 22 3.45 -10.34 -8.20
CA GLY A 22 4.46 -10.67 -7.19
C GLY A 22 5.37 -9.48 -6.85
N TRP A 23 5.89 -8.79 -7.87
CA TRP A 23 6.75 -7.62 -7.71
C TRP A 23 6.09 -6.46 -6.96
N VAL A 24 4.82 -6.15 -7.27
CA VAL A 24 4.05 -5.13 -6.54
C VAL A 24 3.81 -5.55 -5.09
N LEU A 25 3.53 -6.84 -4.83
CA LEU A 25 3.32 -7.34 -3.47
C LEU A 25 4.62 -7.32 -2.64
N THR A 26 5.76 -7.72 -3.22
CA THR A 26 7.08 -7.57 -2.58
C THR A 26 7.41 -6.09 -2.32
N GLY A 27 7.13 -5.20 -3.27
CA GLY A 27 7.33 -3.76 -3.10
C GLY A 27 6.50 -3.19 -1.94
N LEU A 28 5.22 -3.58 -1.82
CA LEU A 28 4.36 -3.19 -0.71
C LEU A 28 4.90 -3.68 0.65
N VAL A 29 5.36 -4.93 0.74
CA VAL A 29 5.93 -5.51 1.97
C VAL A 29 7.24 -4.82 2.36
N VAL A 30 8.12 -4.50 1.40
CA VAL A 30 9.35 -3.75 1.69
C VAL A 30 9.04 -2.33 2.15
N ILE A 31 8.05 -1.66 1.54
CA ILE A 31 7.61 -0.32 1.95
C ILE A 31 6.97 -0.34 3.35
N SER A 32 6.16 -1.35 3.70
CA SER A 32 5.55 -1.42 5.04
C SER A 32 6.58 -1.73 6.13
N VAL A 33 7.52 -2.65 5.89
CA VAL A 33 8.60 -2.96 6.85
C VAL A 33 9.55 -1.78 7.04
N THR A 34 9.94 -1.09 5.96
CA THR A 34 10.80 0.10 6.07
C THR A 34 10.10 1.29 6.72
N MET A 35 8.81 1.52 6.44
CA MET A 35 8.02 2.54 7.11
C MET A 35 7.81 2.22 8.60
N GLY A 36 7.58 0.96 8.95
CA GLY A 36 7.54 0.48 10.33
C GLY A 36 8.84 0.77 11.06
N ALA A 37 9.97 0.28 10.54
CA ALA A 37 11.30 0.52 11.13
C ALA A 37 11.66 2.02 11.26
N LEU A 38 11.30 2.84 10.27
CA LEU A 38 11.47 4.30 10.35
C LEU A 38 10.59 4.95 11.43
N THR A 39 9.36 4.45 11.60
CA THR A 39 8.42 4.94 12.62
C THR A 39 8.92 4.55 14.01
N THR A 40 9.30 3.29 14.23
CA THR A 40 9.92 2.84 15.48
C THR A 40 11.18 3.64 15.79
N ALA A 41 12.12 3.78 14.86
CA ALA A 41 13.35 4.53 15.09
C ALA A 41 13.09 6.02 15.43
N LEU A 42 12.11 6.66 14.78
CA LEU A 42 11.71 8.02 15.12
C LEU A 42 11.09 8.09 16.52
N THR A 43 10.13 7.21 16.83
CA THR A 43 9.46 7.15 18.13
C THR A 43 10.45 6.91 19.25
N THR A 44 11.36 5.93 19.11
CA THR A 44 12.45 5.67 20.06
C THR A 44 13.30 6.93 20.25
N ILE A 45 13.81 7.58 19.20
CA ILE A 45 14.61 8.81 19.34
C ILE A 45 13.84 9.96 20.04
N THR A 46 12.51 10.02 19.92
CA THR A 46 11.67 11.01 20.63
C THR A 46 11.22 10.59 22.04
N ALA A 47 11.45 9.33 22.44
CA ALA A 47 11.07 8.79 23.75
C ALA A 47 12.30 8.57 24.62
N ASP A 48 13.28 7.81 24.10
CA ASP A 48 14.61 7.45 24.64
C ASP A 48 15.55 8.66 24.80
N SER A 49 15.06 9.89 24.58
CA SER A 49 15.74 11.09 25.01
C SER A 49 15.58 11.24 26.54
N GLU A 50 16.38 10.47 27.30
CA GLU A 50 16.67 10.77 28.71
C GLU A 50 16.91 12.29 28.86
N PRO A 51 16.15 13.02 29.71
CA PRO A 51 16.48 14.41 30.03
C PRO A 51 17.67 14.42 30.99
N THR A 52 18.86 14.17 30.45
CA THR A 52 20.09 14.11 31.23
C THR A 52 20.28 15.42 31.99
N ILE A 53 20.45 15.33 33.31
CA ILE A 53 20.71 16.48 34.20
C ILE A 53 21.95 17.27 33.73
N TYR A 54 22.91 16.58 33.11
CA TYR A 54 24.07 17.17 32.45
C TYR A 54 23.66 18.07 31.28
N GLY A 55 24.04 19.35 31.33
CA GLY A 55 23.84 20.31 30.22
C GLY A 55 22.43 20.87 30.02
N SER A 56 21.40 20.31 30.66
CA SER A 56 20.04 20.88 30.67
C SER A 56 19.91 22.08 31.62
N LYS A 57 19.00 23.02 31.36
CA LYS A 57 18.69 24.12 32.30
C LYS A 57 17.83 23.61 33.44
N ILE A 58 18.31 23.75 34.67
CA ILE A 58 17.63 23.18 35.84
C ILE A 58 17.41 24.23 36.93
N GLY A 59 16.17 24.29 37.41
CA GLY A 59 15.79 25.03 38.61
C GLY A 59 16.00 24.20 39.88
N ALA A 60 16.50 24.84 40.93
CA ALA A 60 16.50 24.32 42.30
C ALA A 60 16.54 25.50 43.28
N ILE A 61 16.15 25.28 44.53
CA ILE A 61 16.17 26.33 45.56
C ILE A 61 17.61 26.75 45.83
N TYR A 62 17.90 28.05 45.72
CA TYR A 62 19.27 28.56 45.78
C TYR A 62 19.94 28.25 47.13
N GLY A 63 21.09 27.58 47.07
CA GLY A 63 21.85 27.13 48.24
C GLY A 63 21.39 25.80 48.85
N SER A 64 20.32 25.18 48.33
CA SER A 64 19.80 23.90 48.85
C SER A 64 20.67 22.69 48.47
N PRO A 65 20.46 21.51 49.09
CA PRO A 65 21.13 20.27 48.68
C PRO A 65 20.91 19.93 47.21
N GLU A 66 19.70 20.19 46.69
CA GLU A 66 19.27 19.92 45.31
C GLU A 66 20.00 20.83 44.31
N TYR A 67 20.18 22.12 44.65
CA TYR A 67 20.99 23.05 43.86
C TYR A 67 22.46 22.59 43.80
N ASN A 68 23.01 22.19 44.94
CA ASN A 68 24.37 21.66 45.00
C ASN A 68 24.53 20.32 44.24
N LEU A 69 23.50 19.49 44.19
CA LEU A 69 23.45 18.27 43.39
C LEU A 69 23.43 18.59 41.88
N GLY A 70 22.61 19.56 41.45
CA GLY A 70 22.58 20.04 40.07
C GLY A 70 23.93 20.57 39.60
N VAL A 71 24.59 21.42 40.41
CA VAL A 71 25.96 21.90 40.13
C VAL A 71 26.95 20.73 40.01
N ARG A 72 26.91 19.75 40.93
CA ARG A 72 27.78 18.56 40.90
C ARG A 72 27.55 17.66 39.67
N ARG A 73 26.35 17.67 39.10
CA ARG A 73 25.98 16.93 37.88
C ARG A 73 26.25 17.73 36.59
N ASN A 74 26.80 18.95 36.69
CA ASN A 74 27.01 19.90 35.58
C ASN A 74 25.71 20.31 34.86
N ALA A 75 24.63 20.51 35.62
CA ALA A 75 23.43 21.15 35.12
C ALA A 75 23.65 22.67 34.89
N ILE A 76 22.91 23.25 33.94
CA ILE A 76 22.92 24.70 33.71
C ILE A 76 21.96 25.35 34.71
N MET A 77 22.45 25.57 35.93
CA MET A 77 21.71 26.30 36.97
C MET A 77 21.55 27.77 36.58
N ASN A 78 20.37 28.34 36.81
CA ASN A 78 20.10 29.76 36.54
C ASN A 78 20.98 30.66 37.42
N LYS A 79 21.68 31.61 36.79
CA LYS A 79 22.61 32.55 37.46
C LYS A 79 21.99 33.92 37.71
N ASP A 80 20.99 34.30 36.92
CA ASP A 80 20.42 35.66 36.91
C ASP A 80 19.13 35.74 37.72
N LYS A 81 18.35 34.64 37.78
CA LYS A 81 17.20 34.45 38.68
C LYS A 81 17.53 33.32 39.65
N HIS A 82 17.66 33.66 40.94
CA HIS A 82 17.74 32.67 42.01
C HIS A 82 16.33 32.35 42.51
N TYR A 83 15.98 31.07 42.55
CA TYR A 83 14.70 30.60 43.06
C TYR A 83 14.82 30.33 44.56
N HIS A 84 13.85 30.78 45.35
CA HIS A 84 13.82 30.64 46.80
C HIS A 84 12.63 29.83 47.32
N THR A 85 11.59 29.62 46.50
CA THR A 85 10.40 28.85 46.88
C THR A 85 10.02 27.77 45.85
N LEU A 86 9.10 26.86 46.23
CA LEU A 86 8.62 25.80 45.34
C LEU A 86 7.64 26.35 44.29
N GLU A 87 6.91 27.41 44.61
CA GLU A 87 5.99 28.10 43.70
C GLU A 87 6.76 28.76 42.55
N GLU A 88 7.87 29.43 42.85
CA GLU A 88 8.75 30.05 41.84
C GLU A 88 9.37 28.99 40.90
N LEU A 89 9.68 27.79 41.41
CA LEU A 89 10.16 26.67 40.61
C LEU A 89 9.04 26.05 39.75
N SER A 90 7.84 25.90 40.29
CA SER A 90 6.65 25.45 39.56
C SER A 90 6.33 26.42 38.41
N GLU A 91 6.31 27.72 38.68
CA GLU A 91 6.09 28.76 37.65
C GLU A 91 7.19 28.74 36.59
N ALA A 92 8.47 28.69 36.99
CA ALA A 92 9.59 28.65 36.05
C ALA A 92 9.53 27.44 35.11
N LEU A 93 9.11 26.28 35.62
CA LEU A 93 8.95 25.06 34.83
C LEU A 93 7.74 25.13 33.88
N ILE A 94 6.61 25.69 34.35
CA ILE A 94 5.40 25.90 33.53
C ILE A 94 5.64 26.91 32.41
N ASN A 95 6.35 28.00 32.70
CA ASN A 95 6.72 29.04 31.75
C ASN A 95 7.86 28.62 30.80
N ARG A 96 8.54 27.49 31.09
CA ARG A 96 9.73 26.98 30.38
C ARG A 96 10.94 27.93 30.45
N ASP A 97 11.10 28.62 31.58
CA ASP A 97 12.36 29.30 31.96
C ASP A 97 13.49 28.26 32.11
N VAL A 98 13.13 27.07 32.61
CA VAL A 98 14.00 25.91 32.86
C VAL A 98 13.43 24.66 32.18
N ASP A 99 14.30 23.73 31.81
CA ASP A 99 13.93 22.47 31.15
C ASP A 99 13.48 21.40 32.16
N GLY A 100 13.91 21.53 33.42
CA GLY A 100 13.53 20.68 34.55
C GLY A 100 13.78 21.33 35.91
N VAL A 101 13.38 20.66 36.99
CA VAL A 101 13.65 21.09 38.37
C VAL A 101 14.16 19.93 39.22
N LEU A 102 15.05 20.22 40.18
CA LEU A 102 15.46 19.27 41.21
C LEU A 102 14.77 19.64 42.52
N ILE A 103 13.91 18.73 42.99
CA ILE A 103 13.08 18.87 44.19
C ILE A 103 13.11 17.52 44.91
N ASP A 104 13.18 17.55 46.23
CA ASP A 104 13.07 16.39 47.10
C ASP A 104 11.70 15.69 46.97
N THR A 105 11.68 14.35 47.04
CA THR A 105 10.47 13.55 46.78
C THR A 105 9.37 13.78 47.81
N TYR A 106 9.73 14.00 49.07
CA TYR A 106 8.77 14.34 50.12
C TYR A 106 8.30 15.79 50.01
N ALA A 107 9.22 16.74 49.82
CA ALA A 107 8.88 18.15 49.63
C ALA A 107 7.94 18.39 48.42
N GLY A 108 8.18 17.70 47.30
CA GLY A 108 7.26 17.70 46.17
C GLY A 108 5.95 16.95 46.46
N GLY A 109 6.00 15.85 47.22
CA GLY A 109 4.86 15.00 47.57
C GLY A 109 3.84 15.70 48.46
N THR A 110 4.30 16.57 49.37
CA THR A 110 3.43 17.45 50.17
C THR A 110 2.74 18.52 49.32
N ASN A 111 3.40 19.01 48.25
CA ASN A 111 2.95 20.15 47.43
C ASN A 111 2.40 19.69 46.06
N LYS A 112 1.48 18.71 46.06
CA LYS A 112 0.93 18.11 44.83
C LYS A 112 0.21 19.11 43.93
N ASP A 113 -0.39 20.16 44.49
CA ASP A 113 -1.05 21.24 43.73
C ASP A 113 -0.05 22.03 42.85
N LEU A 114 1.22 22.12 43.27
CA LEU A 114 2.28 22.76 42.50
C LEU A 114 2.80 21.87 41.36
N PHE A 115 2.92 20.55 41.58
CA PHE A 115 3.68 19.66 40.68
C PHE A 115 2.86 18.58 39.96
N SER A 116 1.72 18.13 40.51
CA SER A 116 0.84 17.12 39.90
C SER A 116 -0.11 17.74 38.85
N LYS A 117 0.46 18.47 37.90
CA LYS A 117 -0.23 19.12 36.77
C LYS A 117 -0.04 18.28 35.50
N PRO A 118 -1.06 18.08 34.64
CA PRO A 118 -0.93 17.27 33.42
C PRO A 118 0.13 17.72 32.40
N SER A 119 0.67 18.94 32.55
CA SER A 119 1.77 19.48 31.74
C SER A 119 3.17 19.19 32.31
N LEU A 120 3.25 18.57 33.49
CA LEU A 120 4.49 18.26 34.21
C LEU A 120 4.60 16.75 34.40
N ARG A 121 5.83 16.22 34.35
CA ARG A 121 6.11 14.81 34.64
C ARG A 121 7.41 14.66 35.43
N VAL A 122 7.43 13.69 36.34
CA VAL A 122 8.69 13.17 36.89
C VAL A 122 9.38 12.41 35.76
N THR A 123 10.67 12.65 35.51
CA THR A 123 11.40 11.89 34.47
C THR A 123 12.66 11.19 34.98
N GLN A 124 13.11 11.47 36.21
CA GLN A 124 14.14 10.68 36.88
C GLN A 124 13.97 10.82 38.40
N ILE A 125 14.03 9.70 39.13
CA ILE A 125 14.30 9.69 40.58
C ILE A 125 15.81 9.55 40.75
N ILE A 126 16.43 10.39 41.58
CA ILE A 126 17.85 10.27 41.91
C ILE A 126 17.95 9.68 43.31
N ASP A 127 18.53 8.48 43.45
CA ASP A 127 19.00 8.02 44.77
C ASP A 127 20.19 8.92 45.19
N TYR A 128 19.87 9.90 46.04
CA TYR A 128 20.83 10.75 46.70
C TYR A 128 20.57 10.65 48.20
N GLN A 129 21.50 10.02 48.93
CA GLN A 129 21.36 9.69 50.35
C GLN A 129 21.34 10.95 51.22
N THR A 130 20.14 11.51 51.40
CA THR A 130 19.82 12.58 52.34
C THR A 130 19.40 12.00 53.69
N ALA A 131 19.41 12.85 54.72
CA ALA A 131 18.83 12.53 56.02
C ALA A 131 18.26 13.81 56.63
N TYR A 132 16.97 13.81 56.97
CA TYR A 132 16.37 14.88 57.76
C TYR A 132 16.86 14.79 59.20
N GLY A 133 16.97 15.94 59.88
CA GLY A 133 17.40 15.99 61.25
C GLY A 133 17.27 17.38 61.85
N VAL A 134 17.17 17.44 63.19
CA VAL A 134 17.03 18.70 63.92
C VAL A 134 18.43 19.27 64.21
N VAL A 135 18.71 20.46 63.67
CA VAL A 135 19.90 21.23 64.03
C VAL A 135 19.67 21.92 65.37
N ILE A 136 20.60 21.73 66.31
CA ILE A 136 20.54 22.27 67.68
C ILE A 136 21.78 23.12 67.91
N GLY A 137 21.63 24.24 68.61
CA GLY A 137 22.73 25.16 68.96
C GLY A 137 22.62 25.70 70.38
N GLY A 138 23.65 26.41 70.85
CA GLY A 138 23.70 26.99 72.19
C GLY A 138 23.58 25.95 73.31
N ASP A 139 23.01 26.35 74.45
CA ASP A 139 22.84 25.48 75.63
C ASP A 139 22.01 24.22 75.35
N SER A 140 21.08 24.28 74.38
CA SER A 140 20.26 23.14 73.94
C SER A 140 21.09 21.97 73.41
N MET A 141 22.37 22.17 73.04
CA MET A 141 23.31 21.09 72.69
C MET A 141 23.43 20.01 73.77
N ARG A 142 23.15 20.34 75.04
CA ARG A 142 23.09 19.38 76.15
C ARG A 142 22.01 18.30 75.96
N LEU A 143 20.94 18.62 75.23
CA LEU A 143 19.83 17.70 74.91
C LEU A 143 20.10 16.79 73.70
N ARG A 144 21.21 17.01 72.95
CA ARG A 144 21.52 16.25 71.72
C ARG A 144 21.47 14.74 71.91
N HIS A 145 21.93 14.24 73.06
CA HIS A 145 21.90 12.80 73.36
C HIS A 145 20.46 12.29 73.61
N CYS A 146 19.61 13.09 74.25
CA CYS A 146 18.21 12.76 74.48
C CYS A 146 17.44 12.69 73.14
N PHE A 147 17.59 13.68 72.26
CA PHE A 147 16.99 13.65 70.92
C PHE A 147 17.48 12.46 70.09
N TYR A 148 18.80 12.21 70.07
CA TYR A 148 19.37 11.07 69.33
C TYR A 148 18.89 9.71 69.89
N GLY A 149 18.78 9.58 71.21
CA GLY A 149 18.21 8.40 71.86
C GLY A 149 16.73 8.20 71.50
N TYR A 150 15.93 9.26 71.58
CA TYR A 150 14.50 9.23 71.27
C TYR A 150 14.23 8.86 69.81
N MET A 151 14.90 9.51 68.85
CA MET A 151 14.74 9.21 67.42
C MET A 151 15.16 7.76 67.10
N ARG A 152 16.15 7.22 67.82
CA ARG A 152 16.60 5.83 67.63
C ARG A 152 15.67 4.80 68.27
N SER A 153 15.00 5.11 69.38
CA SER A 153 14.04 4.18 70.01
C SER A 153 12.67 4.18 69.35
N HIS A 154 12.23 5.32 68.80
CA HIS A 154 10.93 5.48 68.13
C HIS A 154 11.05 5.53 66.60
N GLN A 155 12.14 4.98 66.04
CA GLN A 155 12.42 5.08 64.59
C GLN A 155 11.26 4.56 63.73
N ALA A 156 10.63 3.44 64.11
CA ALA A 156 9.51 2.86 63.36
C ALA A 156 8.27 3.78 63.37
N GLU A 157 7.86 4.26 64.55
CA GLU A 157 6.74 5.20 64.74
C GLU A 157 6.95 6.52 63.98
N ILE A 158 8.19 7.03 63.95
CA ILE A 158 8.54 8.22 63.17
C ILE A 158 8.41 7.98 61.66
N PHE A 159 8.80 6.81 61.15
CA PHE A 159 8.61 6.47 59.74
C PHE A 159 7.14 6.20 59.38
N GLU A 160 6.37 5.58 60.28
CA GLU A 160 4.92 5.37 60.13
C GLU A 160 4.16 6.71 60.00
N TRP A 161 4.49 7.70 60.84
CA TRP A 161 3.91 9.05 60.69
C TRP A 161 4.34 9.76 59.40
N VAL A 162 5.56 9.54 58.90
CA VAL A 162 6.00 10.13 57.62
C VAL A 162 5.24 9.52 56.45
N ASP A 163 4.98 8.21 56.46
CA ASP A 163 4.22 7.49 55.43
C ASP A 163 2.73 7.89 55.44
N GLU A 164 2.13 8.09 56.62
CA GLU A 164 0.75 8.59 56.76
C GLU A 164 0.60 10.07 56.34
N LEU A 165 1.57 10.92 56.65
CA LEU A 165 1.47 12.38 56.44
C LEU A 165 1.99 12.86 55.08
N VAL A 166 2.89 12.12 54.43
CA VAL A 166 3.51 12.53 53.16
C VAL A 166 3.62 11.36 52.19
N GLU A 167 2.67 11.29 51.26
CA GLU A 167 2.80 10.46 50.06
C GLU A 167 3.89 11.08 49.15
N PRO A 168 5.08 10.46 49.01
CA PRO A 168 6.17 11.04 48.24
C PRO A 168 5.85 11.05 46.75
N ILE A 169 6.50 11.94 45.98
CA ILE A 169 6.47 11.83 44.52
C ILE A 169 7.11 10.51 44.10
N THR A 170 6.27 9.54 43.75
CA THR A 170 6.67 8.41 42.93
C THR A 170 6.93 8.93 41.53
N GLY A 171 8.17 8.79 41.06
CA GLY A 171 8.39 8.70 39.63
C GLY A 171 7.63 7.49 39.09
N SER A 172 7.15 7.57 37.85
CA SER A 172 6.71 6.40 37.11
C SER A 172 7.90 5.44 37.04
N GLY A 173 7.88 4.36 37.82
CA GLY A 173 8.99 3.40 37.99
C GLY A 173 9.23 2.50 36.78
N LEU A 174 8.92 3.01 35.59
CA LEU A 174 9.11 2.42 34.29
C LEU A 174 10.62 2.32 34.04
N SER A 175 11.07 1.13 33.69
CA SER A 175 12.36 0.92 33.06
C SER A 175 12.44 1.64 31.72
N ASP A 176 13.65 1.80 31.18
CA ASP A 176 13.88 2.55 29.93
C ASP A 176 13.09 1.94 28.75
N GLU A 177 12.91 0.60 28.74
CA GLU A 177 12.06 -0.11 27.77
C GLU A 177 10.57 0.27 27.92
N GLU A 178 10.06 0.33 29.15
CA GLU A 178 8.66 0.69 29.44
C GLU A 178 8.35 2.17 29.16
N PHE A 179 9.33 3.08 29.36
CA PHE A 179 9.18 4.50 29.04
C PHE A 179 9.05 4.74 27.53
N VAL A 180 9.79 3.98 26.71
CA VAL A 180 9.63 3.98 25.25
C VAL A 180 8.28 3.36 24.84
N GLN A 181 7.81 2.33 25.55
CA GLN A 181 6.52 1.66 25.31
C GLN A 181 5.31 2.59 25.59
N ASP A 182 5.37 3.41 26.64
CA ASP A 182 4.28 4.32 27.03
C ASP A 182 4.18 5.54 26.10
N ILE A 183 5.33 6.12 25.69
CA ILE A 183 5.37 7.19 24.68
C ILE A 183 5.02 6.65 23.28
N SER A 184 5.41 5.41 22.97
CA SER A 184 4.96 4.66 21.78
C SER A 184 3.53 4.12 21.93
N THR A 185 2.61 4.96 22.44
CA THR A 185 1.16 4.76 22.64
C THR A 185 0.70 3.35 22.26
N GLY A 186 0.47 2.48 23.24
CA GLY A 186 0.48 0.98 23.22
C GLY A 186 -0.16 0.15 22.09
N LEU A 187 -0.59 0.77 20.99
CA LEU A 187 -0.88 0.26 19.64
C LEU A 187 0.07 -0.83 19.11
N PHE A 188 1.28 -0.98 19.66
CA PHE A 188 2.25 -2.03 19.28
C PHE A 188 2.66 -2.97 20.43
N ASP A 189 2.11 -2.78 21.64
CA ASP A 189 2.31 -3.72 22.75
C ASP A 189 1.48 -4.98 22.51
N SER A 190 2.13 -6.15 22.58
CA SER A 190 1.50 -7.46 22.38
C SER A 190 0.51 -7.85 23.48
N ASN A 191 0.42 -7.08 24.58
CA ASN A 191 -0.55 -7.26 25.65
C ASN A 191 -1.69 -6.23 25.62
N SER A 192 -1.72 -5.28 24.67
CA SER A 192 -2.78 -4.25 24.64
C SER A 192 -4.01 -4.69 23.84
N ASP A 193 -5.20 -4.42 24.40
CA ASP A 193 -6.48 -4.63 23.71
C ASP A 193 -6.52 -3.94 22.32
N LEU A 194 -5.80 -2.82 22.16
CA LEU A 194 -5.77 -2.06 20.91
C LEU A 194 -4.95 -2.75 19.83
N PHE A 195 -3.81 -3.37 20.18
CA PHE A 195 -3.02 -4.15 19.24
C PHE A 195 -3.78 -5.39 18.78
N ASP A 196 -4.30 -6.17 19.72
CA ASP A 196 -4.99 -7.44 19.43
C ASP A 196 -6.26 -7.24 18.58
N ASN A 197 -7.09 -6.23 18.91
CA ASN A 197 -8.25 -5.89 18.08
C ASN A 197 -7.83 -5.39 16.69
N THR A 198 -6.76 -4.60 16.57
CA THR A 198 -6.26 -4.11 15.26
C THR A 198 -5.70 -5.25 14.41
N LEU A 199 -4.96 -6.18 15.01
CA LEU A 199 -4.40 -7.37 14.37
C LEU A 199 -5.52 -8.29 13.86
N LEU A 200 -6.54 -8.54 14.69
CA LEU A 200 -7.69 -9.38 14.35
C LEU A 200 -8.53 -8.76 13.22
N ILE A 201 -8.84 -7.46 13.29
CA ILE A 201 -9.60 -6.74 12.25
C ILE A 201 -8.83 -6.71 10.93
N THR A 202 -7.54 -6.34 10.95
CA THR A 202 -6.74 -6.26 9.71
C THR A 202 -6.51 -7.65 9.09
N GLY A 203 -6.28 -8.69 9.89
CA GLY A 203 -6.20 -10.08 9.45
C GLY A 203 -7.51 -10.57 8.82
N ALA A 204 -8.66 -10.30 9.46
CA ALA A 204 -9.97 -10.64 8.92
C ALA A 204 -10.26 -9.92 7.59
N CYS A 205 -9.93 -8.63 7.49
CA CYS A 205 -10.05 -7.87 6.25
C CYS A 205 -9.16 -8.42 5.13
N ALA A 206 -7.92 -8.82 5.43
CA ALA A 206 -7.00 -9.41 4.46
C ALA A 206 -7.52 -10.77 3.92
N ILE A 207 -8.01 -11.63 4.81
CA ILE A 207 -8.63 -12.92 4.45
C ILE A 207 -9.88 -12.70 3.59
N ALA A 208 -10.76 -11.77 3.98
CA ALA A 208 -11.96 -11.44 3.21
C ALA A 208 -11.62 -10.92 1.80
N ALA A 209 -10.63 -10.01 1.68
CA ALA A 209 -10.16 -9.51 0.40
C ALA A 209 -9.58 -10.62 -0.50
N PHE A 210 -8.81 -11.55 0.08
CA PHE A 210 -8.26 -12.70 -0.64
C PHE A 210 -9.36 -13.64 -1.16
N VAL A 211 -10.34 -13.97 -0.32
CA VAL A 211 -11.51 -14.79 -0.69
C VAL A 211 -12.34 -14.13 -1.80
N LEU A 212 -12.60 -12.82 -1.70
CA LEU A 212 -13.29 -12.05 -2.75
C LEU A 212 -12.50 -12.05 -4.07
N GLY A 213 -11.17 -11.95 -4.02
CA GLY A 213 -10.30 -12.07 -5.19
C GLY A 213 -10.38 -13.44 -5.88
N LEU A 214 -10.38 -14.52 -5.10
CA LEU A 214 -10.57 -15.88 -5.62
C LEU A 214 -11.96 -16.09 -6.23
N ILE A 215 -13.02 -15.57 -5.59
CA ILE A 215 -14.40 -15.63 -6.11
C ILE A 215 -14.50 -14.85 -7.43
N TYR A 216 -13.92 -13.66 -7.53
CA TYR A 216 -13.90 -12.86 -8.76
C TYR A 216 -13.20 -13.60 -9.91
N GLU A 217 -12.00 -14.16 -9.67
CA GLU A 217 -11.24 -14.90 -10.67
C GLU A 217 -11.95 -16.21 -11.08
N ALA A 218 -12.65 -16.88 -10.16
CA ALA A 218 -13.49 -18.04 -10.47
C ALA A 218 -14.69 -17.66 -11.37
N ILE A 219 -15.47 -16.63 -11.01
CA ILE A 219 -16.59 -16.12 -11.82
C ILE A 219 -16.11 -15.70 -13.21
N ARG A 220 -14.95 -15.03 -13.29
CA ARG A 220 -14.30 -14.61 -14.54
C ARG A 220 -13.96 -15.81 -15.43
N ARG A 221 -13.38 -16.87 -14.85
CA ARG A 221 -13.06 -18.12 -15.59
C ARG A 221 -14.31 -18.85 -16.07
N ILE A 222 -15.37 -18.91 -15.27
CA ILE A 222 -16.65 -19.53 -15.65
C ILE A 222 -17.31 -18.77 -16.81
N ARG A 223 -17.45 -17.44 -16.69
CA ARG A 223 -18.01 -16.58 -17.76
C ARG A 223 -17.16 -16.61 -19.04
N GLY A 224 -15.82 -16.71 -18.90
CA GLY A 224 -14.91 -16.91 -20.03
C GLY A 224 -15.15 -18.23 -20.76
N ARG A 225 -15.29 -19.35 -20.03
CA ARG A 225 -15.59 -20.67 -20.62
C ARG A 225 -16.95 -20.68 -21.32
N GLN A 226 -17.98 -20.06 -20.75
CA GLN A 226 -19.30 -19.94 -21.38
C GLN A 226 -19.24 -19.22 -22.73
N LYS A 227 -18.51 -18.10 -22.84
CA LYS A 227 -18.34 -17.40 -24.13
C LYS A 227 -17.65 -18.27 -25.18
N VAL A 228 -16.54 -18.93 -24.83
CA VAL A 228 -15.82 -19.83 -25.76
C VAL A 228 -16.71 -20.99 -26.22
N GLN A 229 -17.56 -21.53 -25.35
CA GLN A 229 -18.51 -22.59 -25.71
C GLN A 229 -19.64 -22.09 -26.64
N GLN A 230 -20.05 -20.83 -26.50
CA GLN A 230 -21.03 -20.18 -27.38
C GLN A 230 -20.43 -19.85 -28.77
N ASP A 231 -19.19 -19.37 -28.82
CA ASP A 231 -18.48 -19.11 -30.08
C ASP A 231 -18.23 -20.43 -30.86
N ASN A 232 -17.80 -21.49 -30.16
CA ASN A 232 -17.60 -22.81 -30.78
C ASN A 232 -18.91 -23.37 -31.35
N THR A 233 -20.03 -23.29 -30.63
CA THR A 233 -21.33 -23.75 -31.14
C THR A 233 -21.88 -22.87 -32.26
N LEU A 234 -21.50 -21.59 -32.33
CA LEU A 234 -21.81 -20.72 -33.47
C LEU A 234 -20.97 -21.06 -34.71
N SER A 235 -19.68 -21.39 -34.56
CA SER A 235 -18.79 -21.77 -35.68
C SER A 235 -19.27 -23.05 -36.39
N ILE A 236 -19.46 -24.15 -35.64
CA ILE A 236 -19.96 -25.43 -36.16
C ILE A 236 -21.28 -25.26 -36.93
N ARG A 237 -22.15 -24.33 -36.50
CA ARG A 237 -23.42 -24.04 -37.16
C ARG A 237 -23.26 -23.25 -38.47
N LYS A 238 -22.24 -22.40 -38.59
CA LYS A 238 -21.86 -21.75 -39.85
C LYS A 238 -21.25 -22.76 -40.82
N ASP A 239 -20.32 -23.59 -40.35
CA ASP A 239 -19.60 -24.56 -41.19
C ASP A 239 -20.59 -25.54 -41.85
N LYS A 240 -21.58 -26.05 -41.09
CA LYS A 240 -22.65 -26.89 -41.63
C LYS A 240 -23.50 -26.17 -42.68
N MET A 241 -23.83 -24.90 -42.47
CA MET A 241 -24.63 -24.10 -43.40
C MET A 241 -23.86 -23.81 -44.71
N ILE A 242 -22.54 -23.61 -44.63
CA ILE A 242 -21.66 -23.44 -45.80
C ILE A 242 -21.65 -24.73 -46.63
N GLU A 243 -21.57 -25.89 -45.99
CA GLU A 243 -21.53 -27.18 -46.70
C GLU A 243 -22.89 -27.55 -47.32
N GLU A 244 -24.01 -27.28 -46.64
CA GLU A 244 -25.37 -27.40 -47.21
C GLU A 244 -25.55 -26.47 -48.43
N MET A 245 -25.03 -25.24 -48.37
CA MET A 245 -25.05 -24.29 -49.49
C MET A 245 -24.17 -24.74 -50.67
N ARG A 246 -23.00 -25.32 -50.42
CA ARG A 246 -22.12 -25.89 -51.47
C ARG A 246 -22.79 -27.03 -52.23
N PHE A 247 -23.46 -27.93 -51.52
CA PHE A 247 -24.18 -29.05 -52.14
C PHE A 247 -25.29 -28.56 -53.09
N ILE A 248 -26.07 -27.57 -52.67
CA ILE A 248 -27.13 -26.96 -53.50
C ILE A 248 -26.55 -26.27 -54.74
N LEU A 249 -25.38 -25.63 -54.61
CA LEU A 249 -24.71 -24.99 -55.74
C LEU A 249 -24.19 -26.01 -56.76
N ASP A 250 -23.56 -27.12 -56.34
CA ASP A 250 -23.08 -28.14 -57.30
C ASP A 250 -24.24 -28.78 -58.07
N ASP A 251 -25.32 -29.20 -57.41
CA ASP A 251 -26.50 -29.76 -58.09
C ASP A 251 -27.10 -28.77 -59.11
N PHE A 252 -27.19 -27.48 -58.75
CA PHE A 252 -27.64 -26.45 -59.68
C PHE A 252 -26.70 -26.27 -60.88
N PHE A 253 -25.38 -26.28 -60.68
CA PHE A 253 -24.40 -26.20 -61.77
C PHE A 253 -24.46 -27.45 -62.67
N GLN A 254 -24.50 -28.65 -62.09
CA GLN A 254 -24.67 -29.93 -62.78
C GLN A 254 -25.93 -29.92 -63.66
N HIS A 255 -27.08 -29.55 -63.09
CA HIS A 255 -28.35 -29.52 -63.79
C HIS A 255 -28.39 -28.44 -64.89
N SER A 256 -27.78 -27.28 -64.64
CA SER A 256 -27.66 -26.19 -65.63
C SER A 256 -26.78 -26.59 -66.81
N MET A 257 -25.60 -27.18 -66.58
CA MET A 257 -24.70 -27.65 -67.63
C MET A 257 -25.31 -28.80 -68.46
N LYS A 258 -26.03 -29.72 -67.80
CA LYS A 258 -26.81 -30.79 -68.43
C LYS A 258 -27.97 -30.25 -69.28
N THR A 259 -28.54 -29.11 -68.90
CA THR A 259 -29.59 -28.43 -69.66
C THR A 259 -29.01 -27.66 -70.86
N LEU A 260 -27.92 -26.90 -70.67
CA LEU A 260 -27.22 -26.19 -71.74
C LEU A 260 -26.68 -27.12 -72.82
N THR A 261 -26.08 -28.27 -72.45
CA THR A 261 -25.61 -29.27 -73.43
C THR A 261 -26.77 -29.92 -74.19
N LYS A 262 -27.91 -30.18 -73.54
CA LYS A 262 -29.15 -30.65 -74.17
C LYS A 262 -29.76 -29.61 -75.12
N MET A 263 -29.69 -28.32 -74.80
CA MET A 263 -30.11 -27.23 -75.70
C MET A 263 -29.15 -27.08 -76.89
N LYS A 264 -27.84 -27.03 -76.66
CA LYS A 264 -26.80 -26.93 -77.72
C LYS A 264 -26.87 -28.07 -78.73
N THR A 265 -27.18 -29.29 -78.27
CA THR A 265 -27.37 -30.46 -79.15
C THR A 265 -28.72 -30.49 -79.88
N ARG A 266 -29.80 -29.92 -79.31
CA ARG A 266 -31.05 -29.66 -80.04
C ARG A 266 -30.85 -28.60 -81.13
N HIS A 267 -30.28 -27.46 -80.77
CA HIS A 267 -30.02 -26.36 -81.70
C HIS A 267 -29.10 -26.77 -82.86
N LYS A 268 -28.05 -27.57 -82.61
CA LYS A 268 -27.22 -28.15 -83.69
C LYS A 268 -28.02 -29.08 -84.62
N LYS A 269 -29.00 -29.83 -84.11
CA LYS A 269 -29.90 -30.68 -84.93
C LYS A 269 -30.92 -29.84 -85.71
N GLU A 270 -31.38 -28.72 -85.16
CA GLU A 270 -32.28 -27.77 -85.83
C GLU A 270 -31.56 -27.01 -86.96
N LEU A 271 -30.36 -26.49 -86.70
CA LEU A 271 -29.48 -25.90 -87.74
C LEU A 271 -29.21 -26.90 -88.87
N LEU A 272 -28.94 -28.17 -88.55
CA LEU A 272 -28.76 -29.23 -89.55
C LEU A 272 -30.05 -29.59 -90.32
N LYS A 273 -31.24 -29.35 -89.76
CA LYS A 273 -32.51 -29.44 -90.50
C LYS A 273 -32.69 -28.25 -91.43
N HIS A 274 -32.50 -27.02 -90.94
CA HIS A 274 -32.58 -25.82 -91.78
C HIS A 274 -31.57 -25.85 -92.93
N ALA A 275 -30.33 -26.31 -92.70
CA ALA A 275 -29.33 -26.50 -93.74
C ALA A 275 -29.70 -27.54 -94.83
N ARG A 276 -30.63 -28.47 -94.54
CA ARG A 276 -31.18 -29.40 -95.55
C ARG A 276 -32.33 -28.81 -96.38
N HIS A 277 -32.95 -27.74 -95.90
CA HIS A 277 -34.03 -27.02 -96.60
C HIS A 277 -33.59 -25.65 -97.13
N ALA A 278 -32.34 -25.25 -96.93
CA ALA A 278 -31.75 -24.04 -97.48
C ALA A 278 -31.43 -24.22 -98.98
N PRO A 279 -31.98 -23.41 -99.89
CA PRO A 279 -31.66 -23.49 -101.32
C PRO A 279 -30.21 -23.04 -101.61
N LYS A 280 -29.51 -23.77 -102.49
CA LYS A 280 -28.14 -23.46 -102.93
C LYS A 280 -28.11 -22.30 -103.93
N THR A 281 -28.35 -21.07 -103.49
CA THR A 281 -28.20 -19.88 -104.34
C THR A 281 -26.72 -19.54 -104.53
N THR A 282 -26.17 -19.88 -105.69
CA THR A 282 -24.75 -19.60 -106.03
C THR A 282 -24.68 -18.44 -107.01
N ARG A 283 -24.09 -17.31 -106.62
CA ARG A 283 -23.64 -16.28 -107.56
C ARG A 283 -22.42 -15.52 -107.02
N ARG A 284 -21.51 -15.18 -107.93
CA ARG A 284 -20.28 -14.41 -107.65
C ARG A 284 -20.54 -12.90 -107.81
N LEU A 285 -19.62 -12.13 -107.20
CA LEU A 285 -18.97 -10.88 -107.65
C LEU A 285 -19.41 -10.28 -109.02
N ASP A 286 -19.37 -8.96 -109.24
CA ASP A 286 -18.39 -8.02 -108.65
C ASP A 286 -18.81 -6.53 -108.55
N SER A 287 -18.06 -5.81 -107.70
CA SER A 287 -17.65 -4.37 -107.70
C SER A 287 -18.52 -3.24 -108.30
N ALA A 288 -18.78 -2.20 -107.49
CA ALA A 288 -18.44 -0.78 -107.81
C ALA A 288 -18.54 0.18 -106.60
N MET A 289 -17.46 0.91 -106.31
CA MET A 289 -17.34 2.13 -105.46
C MET A 289 -17.66 1.97 -103.93
N THR A 290 -16.99 2.66 -102.99
CA THR A 290 -15.96 3.73 -103.10
C THR A 290 -14.87 3.59 -102.01
N SER A 291 -13.66 4.05 -102.29
CA SER A 291 -12.56 4.28 -101.31
C SER A 291 -12.96 5.29 -100.21
N THR A 292 -12.37 5.38 -99.01
CA THR A 292 -11.03 5.01 -98.48
C THR A 292 -11.18 4.88 -96.92
N SER A 293 -10.30 4.39 -96.03
CA SER A 293 -8.82 4.26 -95.98
C SER A 293 -8.29 3.17 -95.01
N THR A 294 -6.95 3.06 -94.98
CA THR A 294 -6.02 2.59 -93.92
C THR A 294 -6.38 2.98 -92.47
N MET A 295 -5.93 2.34 -91.36
CA MET A 295 -5.06 1.18 -90.99
C MET A 295 -5.21 0.98 -89.44
N THR A 296 -4.75 -0.02 -88.66
CA THR A 296 -3.98 -1.31 -88.72
C THR A 296 -4.48 -2.15 -87.49
N LEU A 297 -4.44 -3.49 -87.36
CA LEU A 297 -3.48 -4.59 -87.63
C LEU A 297 -2.49 -4.91 -86.47
N THR A 298 -2.98 -5.69 -85.49
CA THR A 298 -2.34 -6.79 -84.68
C THR A 298 -3.50 -7.49 -83.96
N ARG A 299 -3.73 -8.81 -83.97
CA ARG A 299 -2.91 -9.98 -83.57
C ARG A 299 -2.52 -9.94 -82.09
N GLU A 300 -3.02 -10.90 -81.30
CA GLU A 300 -2.28 -11.75 -80.33
C GLU A 300 -3.14 -12.28 -79.15
N TYR A 301 -2.85 -13.52 -78.73
CA TYR A 301 -3.22 -14.29 -77.52
C TYR A 301 -4.67 -14.69 -77.16
N ASP A 302 -4.76 -15.92 -76.66
CA ASP A 302 -5.83 -16.44 -75.80
C ASP A 302 -5.61 -15.97 -74.35
N ASP A 303 -6.66 -15.48 -73.66
CA ASP A 303 -6.86 -15.76 -72.22
C ASP A 303 -8.21 -15.24 -71.71
N ILE A 304 -9.15 -16.14 -71.37
CA ILE A 304 -10.19 -15.94 -70.35
C ILE A 304 -10.37 -17.27 -69.57
N SER A 305 -9.27 -17.74 -69.01
CA SER A 305 -9.28 -18.57 -67.80
C SER A 305 -8.66 -17.76 -66.66
N MET A 306 -8.87 -18.16 -65.40
CA MET A 306 -8.59 -17.38 -64.17
C MET A 306 -9.70 -16.38 -63.76
N ILE A 307 -10.71 -16.89 -63.05
CA ILE A 307 -11.25 -16.17 -61.88
C ILE A 307 -10.75 -16.96 -60.67
N GLU A 308 -9.60 -16.57 -60.14
CA GLU A 308 -9.16 -17.04 -58.83
C GLU A 308 -10.06 -16.42 -57.76
N LEU A 309 -10.84 -17.27 -57.07
CA LEU A 309 -11.53 -16.91 -55.84
C LEU A 309 -10.82 -17.59 -54.66
N VAL A 310 -9.49 -17.45 -54.65
CA VAL A 310 -8.59 -17.89 -53.58
C VAL A 310 -8.48 -16.74 -52.59
N ASP A 311 -9.36 -16.72 -51.59
CA ASP A 311 -9.26 -15.78 -50.48
C ASP A 311 -8.95 -16.51 -49.16
N LEU A 312 -7.93 -16.00 -48.46
CA LEU A 312 -7.63 -16.19 -47.04
C LEU A 312 -7.81 -17.60 -46.42
N HIS A 313 -6.81 -18.47 -46.59
CA HIS A 313 -6.55 -19.53 -45.60
C HIS A 313 -5.29 -19.26 -44.77
N MET A 314 -5.52 -18.83 -43.51
CA MET A 314 -4.59 -18.82 -42.37
C MET A 314 -3.16 -18.25 -42.55
N LYS A 315 -2.88 -17.17 -41.80
CA LYS A 315 -1.66 -17.14 -40.98
C LYS A 315 -1.91 -16.62 -39.57
N SER A 316 -2.48 -17.49 -38.74
CA SER A 316 -2.42 -17.33 -37.29
C SER A 316 -0.95 -17.32 -36.84
N THR A 317 -0.57 -16.32 -36.05
CA THR A 317 0.73 -16.28 -35.37
C THR A 317 0.53 -15.88 -33.91
N LYS A 318 1.01 -16.75 -33.01
CA LYS A 318 1.24 -16.47 -31.59
C LYS A 318 2.53 -17.18 -31.20
N CYS A 319 3.57 -16.40 -30.94
CA CYS A 319 4.63 -16.57 -29.94
C CYS A 319 5.56 -15.37 -30.06
#